data_AF-E4RM13-F1
#
_entry.id   AF-E4RM13-F1
#
_cell.length_a   1.000
_cell.length_b   1.000
_cell.length_c   1.000
_cell.angle_alpha   90.00
_cell.angle_beta   90.00
_cell.angle_gamma   90.00
#
_symmetry.space_group_name_H-M   'P 1'
#
loop_
_entity.id
_entity.type
_entity.pdbx_description
1 polymer ?
#
loop_
_entity_poly.entity_id
_entity_poly.type
_entity_poly.pdbx_seq_one_letter_code
_entity_poly.pdbx_strand_id
1 'polypeptide(L)'
;MKILFLLSLFIIIYGYFVYPLLLFITVKFIKKDEINFDGNEELPTITMITAAYNEENIIEEKIKNFYKLKYPEDKLEILLASDGSTDLSSKIIAANKGKKIKFFDYNFRRGKSAVINSLIKEAKGEILVFSDANTILESDILIKLVRPFNNTQIGGVSGNLIFENPNSNPGGEGEKLYSIYKNYLKELESKFKTIISVEGAIYAIRKKLFSPIPENTIVDDFIIAILIITKGYKIHYQKSARAYENTALSLSDEFKRRIRIGTGNLQSISLLKDIFSFKNYKILFMFSSHKISRWLVPFAIITTFISNYFLYGNHIFYQIAFYLQILSYFIIIFVHFLNRLNIPIGKLYIPYYFLAMNIALLYGYINFIFKAKDAKWEKIARQNKVAKNSKQKQARREYDFIKRIMDLILSLLALILLLPLFFIIAFLIKKEDGGPVIFSQNRIGKNKTEFKLYKFRTMVVDAEEKLNKMISENEKIKGEYLSNYKLKNDPRITEIGKILRKLRLDELPQIINILKGEMSIVGPRPVLEKELKRHYGKIGEKVFSIKPGLTGYWQSEAIKNEIDYQQRITLDLKYLKERNILLDLKLIIKTLKDIIVFEEF
;
A
#
# COMPACT_ATOMS: atom_id res chain seq x y z
N MET A 1 -17.20 -13.50 -23.35
CA MET A 1 -16.10 -14.03 -22.50
C MET A 1 -14.79 -14.23 -23.26
N LYS A 2 -14.73 -14.97 -24.39
CA LYS A 2 -13.48 -15.19 -25.15
C LYS A 2 -12.72 -13.90 -25.48
N ILE A 3 -13.42 -12.89 -26.00
CA ILE A 3 -12.83 -11.57 -26.32
C ILE A 3 -12.23 -10.90 -25.08
N LEU A 4 -12.96 -10.90 -23.95
CA LEU A 4 -12.49 -10.31 -22.69
C LEU A 4 -11.20 -10.98 -22.22
N PHE A 5 -11.15 -12.32 -22.24
CA PHE A 5 -9.97 -13.09 -21.87
C PHE A 5 -8.76 -12.72 -22.74
N LEU A 6 -8.93 -12.68 -24.07
CA LEU A 6 -7.84 -12.39 -25.00
C LEU A 6 -7.34 -10.95 -24.86
N LEU A 7 -8.25 -9.97 -24.74
CA LEU A 7 -7.89 -8.57 -24.55
C LEU A 7 -7.15 -8.34 -23.22
N SER A 8 -7.64 -8.93 -22.12
CA SER A 8 -6.99 -8.77 -20.82
C SER A 8 -5.64 -9.47 -20.77
N LEU A 9 -5.53 -10.67 -21.37
CA LEU A 9 -4.24 -11.36 -21.51
C LEU A 9 -3.27 -10.53 -22.37
N PHE A 10 -3.74 -9.95 -23.46
CA PHE A 10 -2.94 -9.06 -24.30
C PHE A 10 -2.41 -7.85 -23.53
N ILE A 11 -3.24 -7.17 -22.73
CA ILE A 11 -2.81 -6.02 -21.91
C ILE A 11 -1.66 -6.40 -20.97
N ILE A 12 -1.75 -7.57 -20.31
CA ILE A 12 -0.71 -8.08 -19.40
C ILE A 12 0.59 -8.31 -20.17
N ILE A 13 0.54 -9.04 -21.29
CA ILE A 13 1.72 -9.38 -22.08
C ILE A 13 2.31 -8.13 -22.74
N TYR A 14 1.46 -7.20 -23.19
CA TYR A 14 1.87 -6.02 -23.93
C TYR A 14 2.75 -5.07 -23.13
N GLY A 15 2.31 -4.69 -21.93
CA GLY A 15 3.01 -3.70 -21.09
C GLY A 15 4.36 -4.18 -20.54
N TYR A 16 4.59 -5.49 -20.51
CA TYR A 16 5.80 -6.10 -19.96
C TYR A 16 6.73 -6.72 -20.99
N PHE A 17 6.20 -7.22 -22.13
CA PHE A 17 6.99 -7.95 -23.12
C PHE A 17 6.91 -7.34 -24.52
N VAL A 18 5.69 -7.12 -25.04
CA VAL A 18 5.54 -6.64 -26.44
C VAL A 18 6.12 -5.25 -26.60
N TYR A 19 5.81 -4.30 -25.71
CA TYR A 19 6.31 -2.94 -25.84
C TYR A 19 7.85 -2.84 -25.78
N PRO A 20 8.55 -3.44 -24.79
CA PRO A 20 10.01 -3.48 -24.81
C PRO A 20 10.59 -4.14 -26.06
N LEU A 21 9.97 -5.22 -26.56
CA LEU A 21 10.40 -5.89 -27.78
C LEU A 21 10.24 -4.97 -29.01
N LEU A 22 9.10 -4.27 -29.11
CA LEU A 22 8.86 -3.29 -30.17
C LEU A 22 9.90 -2.18 -30.13
N LEU A 23 10.22 -1.64 -28.95
CA LEU A 23 11.28 -0.65 -28.80
C LEU A 23 12.65 -1.21 -29.20
N PHE A 24 13.01 -2.41 -28.73
CA PHE A 24 14.27 -3.05 -29.06
C PHE A 24 14.45 -3.22 -30.57
N ILE A 25 13.41 -3.68 -31.27
CA ILE A 25 13.41 -3.82 -32.73
C ILE A 25 13.51 -2.44 -33.38
N THR A 26 12.68 -1.48 -32.97
CA THR A 26 12.58 -0.16 -33.61
C THR A 26 13.87 0.64 -33.47
N VAL A 27 14.52 0.60 -32.30
CA VAL A 27 15.79 1.31 -32.04
C VAL A 27 16.92 0.83 -32.95
N LYS A 28 16.90 -0.42 -33.44
CA LYS A 28 17.90 -0.92 -34.39
C LYS A 28 17.83 -0.25 -35.76
N PHE A 29 16.68 0.31 -36.12
CA PHE A 29 16.45 0.99 -37.40
C PHE A 29 16.57 2.52 -37.30
N ILE A 30 16.74 3.05 -36.09
CA ILE A 30 16.94 4.48 -35.87
C ILE A 30 18.44 4.77 -36.01
N LYS A 31 18.79 5.79 -36.81
CA LYS A 31 20.17 6.27 -36.90
C LYS A 31 20.64 6.67 -35.49
N LYS A 32 21.83 6.19 -35.11
CA LYS A 32 22.43 6.53 -33.82
C LYS A 32 22.79 8.01 -33.85
N ASP A 33 21.97 8.85 -33.23
CA ASP A 33 22.41 10.18 -32.82
C ASP A 33 23.42 9.96 -31.68
N GLU A 34 24.69 9.73 -32.03
CA GLU A 34 25.78 9.84 -31.06
C GLU A 34 25.92 11.31 -30.69
N ILE A 35 25.09 11.76 -29.76
CA ILE A 35 25.31 13.06 -29.15
C ILE A 35 26.55 12.89 -28.28
N ASN A 36 27.70 13.31 -28.81
CA ASN A 36 28.94 13.33 -28.08
C ASN A 36 28.83 14.42 -27.00
N PHE A 37 28.63 13.98 -25.77
CA PHE A 37 28.51 14.86 -24.60
C PHE A 37 29.86 15.16 -23.95
N ASP A 38 30.97 14.64 -24.49
CA ASP A 38 32.32 14.75 -23.92
C ASP A 38 33.11 15.98 -24.42
N GLY A 39 32.41 17.07 -24.78
CA GLY A 39 33.03 18.34 -25.16
C GLY A 39 33.57 19.14 -23.96
N ASN A 40 34.62 19.94 -24.21
CA ASN A 40 35.15 20.98 -23.31
C ASN A 40 34.24 22.22 -23.22
N GLU A 41 32.92 22.03 -23.30
CA GLU A 41 31.97 23.13 -23.25
C GLU A 41 31.82 23.68 -21.83
N GLU A 42 31.52 24.97 -21.77
CA GLU A 42 31.38 25.69 -20.51
C GLU A 42 30.23 25.11 -19.67
N LEU A 43 30.51 24.73 -18.42
CA LEU A 43 29.50 24.20 -17.52
C LEU A 43 28.48 25.30 -17.13
N PRO A 44 27.17 25.01 -17.13
CA PRO A 44 26.14 25.99 -16.77
C PRO A 44 26.11 26.25 -15.26
N THR A 45 25.40 27.31 -14.83
CA THR A 45 25.07 27.48 -13.42
C THR A 45 23.99 26.49 -13.00
N ILE A 46 24.17 25.83 -11.85
CA ILE A 46 23.20 24.85 -11.33
C ILE A 46 22.78 25.17 -9.90
N THR A 47 21.53 24.82 -9.60
CA THR A 47 21.02 24.74 -8.22
C THR A 47 20.61 23.31 -7.93
N MET A 48 21.27 22.68 -6.96
CA MET A 48 20.87 21.38 -6.41
C MET A 48 19.81 21.58 -5.31
N ILE A 49 18.76 20.78 -5.37
CA ILE A 49 17.57 20.85 -4.51
C ILE A 49 17.36 19.51 -3.82
N THR A 50 17.34 19.54 -2.49
CA THR A 50 17.04 18.37 -1.66
C THR A 50 16.05 18.73 -0.57
N ALA A 51 15.00 17.92 -0.43
CA ALA A 51 14.01 18.01 0.64
C ALA A 51 14.14 16.78 1.54
N ALA A 52 14.28 16.99 2.83
CA ALA A 52 14.38 15.97 3.86
C ALA A 52 13.17 16.00 4.80
N TYR A 53 12.74 14.84 5.26
CA TYR A 53 11.74 14.69 6.32
C TYR A 53 12.05 13.42 7.11
N ASN A 54 12.42 13.59 8.36
CA ASN A 54 12.80 12.51 9.27
C ASN A 54 13.90 11.57 8.71
N GLU A 55 15.07 12.15 8.42
CA GLU A 55 16.23 11.49 7.80
C GLU A 55 17.46 11.51 8.73
N GLU A 56 17.29 11.50 10.06
CA GLU A 56 18.38 11.69 11.03
C GLU A 56 19.54 10.71 10.84
N ASN A 57 19.26 9.48 10.42
CA ASN A 57 20.25 8.41 10.29
C ASN A 57 21.19 8.57 9.10
N ILE A 58 20.85 9.41 8.12
CA ILE A 58 21.54 9.47 6.82
C ILE A 58 21.87 10.90 6.37
N ILE A 59 21.21 11.91 6.94
CA ILE A 59 21.34 13.29 6.46
C ILE A 59 22.75 13.85 6.66
N GLU A 60 23.46 13.40 7.71
CA GLU A 60 24.85 13.78 7.92
C GLU A 60 25.76 13.23 6.80
N GLU A 61 25.57 11.98 6.40
CA GLU A 61 26.29 11.37 5.29
C GLU A 61 26.00 12.09 3.97
N LYS A 62 24.73 12.46 3.74
CA LYS A 62 24.31 13.25 2.59
C LYS A 62 25.00 14.61 2.53
N ILE A 63 25.12 15.31 3.66
CA ILE A 63 25.84 16.59 3.74
C ILE A 63 27.33 16.37 3.42
N LYS A 64 27.98 15.35 4.00
CA LYS A 64 29.37 14.99 3.67
C LYS A 64 29.53 14.67 2.17
N ASN A 65 28.54 14.03 1.56
CA ASN A 65 28.52 13.75 0.13
C ASN A 65 28.46 15.02 -0.73
N PHE A 66 27.68 16.04 -0.33
CA PHE A 66 27.62 17.34 -1.02
C PHE A 66 28.97 18.06 -1.10
N TYR A 67 29.78 17.97 -0.05
CA TYR A 67 31.14 18.55 -0.04
C TYR A 67 32.11 17.82 -0.97
N LYS A 68 31.86 16.56 -1.29
CA LYS A 68 32.69 15.74 -2.19
C LYS A 68 32.34 15.91 -3.67
N LEU A 69 31.26 16.63 -4.00
CA LEU A 69 30.83 16.85 -5.38
C LEU A 69 31.79 17.77 -6.13
N LYS A 70 32.21 17.34 -7.32
CA LYS A 70 33.09 18.05 -8.25
C LYS A 70 32.26 18.91 -9.20
N TYR A 71 32.26 20.22 -8.95
CA TYR A 71 31.68 21.24 -9.82
C TYR A 71 32.33 22.60 -9.48
N PRO A 72 32.46 23.53 -10.44
CA PRO A 72 32.94 24.88 -10.13
C PRO A 72 32.12 25.54 -9.02
N GLU A 73 32.78 26.08 -7.98
CA GLU A 73 32.11 26.59 -6.78
C GLU A 73 31.25 27.82 -7.06
N ASP A 74 31.67 28.67 -7.99
CA ASP A 74 30.95 29.84 -8.49
C ASP A 74 29.69 29.48 -9.30
N LYS A 75 29.59 28.22 -9.74
CA LYS A 75 28.47 27.71 -10.57
C LYS A 75 27.57 26.71 -9.85
N LEU A 76 27.85 26.38 -8.58
CA LEU A 76 27.07 25.42 -7.79
C LEU A 76 26.40 26.07 -6.59
N GLU A 77 25.07 26.08 -6.60
CA GLU A 77 24.24 26.39 -5.43
C GLU A 77 23.61 25.11 -4.87
N ILE A 78 23.62 24.93 -3.55
CA ILE A 78 22.96 23.79 -2.88
C ILE A 78 21.89 24.30 -1.92
N LEU A 79 20.64 23.93 -2.18
CA LEU A 79 19.48 24.21 -1.34
C LEU A 79 19.02 22.92 -0.66
N LEU A 80 19.06 22.90 0.67
CA LEU A 80 18.61 21.78 1.49
C LEU A 80 17.48 22.25 2.39
N ALA A 81 16.36 21.54 2.41
CA ALA A 81 15.23 21.84 3.28
C ALA A 81 14.88 20.70 4.22
N SER A 82 14.44 21.02 5.43
CA SER A 82 13.75 20.12 6.35
C SER A 82 12.26 20.46 6.39
N ASP A 83 11.39 19.50 6.04
CA ASP A 83 9.93 19.71 5.90
C ASP A 83 9.16 19.38 7.18
N GLY A 84 9.41 20.12 8.26
CA GLY A 84 8.76 19.86 9.55
C GLY A 84 9.18 18.54 10.16
N SER A 85 10.46 18.19 10.08
CA SER A 85 11.01 16.99 10.69
C SER A 85 10.78 16.99 12.19
N THR A 86 10.38 15.85 12.74
CA THR A 86 10.11 15.65 14.17
C THR A 86 11.29 15.01 14.90
N ASP A 87 12.29 14.55 14.17
CA ASP A 87 13.51 13.91 14.65
C ASP A 87 14.70 14.89 14.69
N LEU A 88 15.94 14.40 14.80
CA LEU A 88 17.12 15.25 14.87
C LEU A 88 17.58 15.85 13.53
N SER A 89 16.88 15.59 12.42
CA SER A 89 17.31 16.00 11.06
C SER A 89 17.63 17.49 10.95
N SER A 90 16.71 18.37 11.37
CA SER A 90 16.92 19.82 11.27
C SER A 90 18.14 20.28 12.06
N LYS A 91 18.38 19.69 13.25
CA LYS A 91 19.53 20.03 14.10
C LYS A 91 20.84 19.57 13.45
N ILE A 92 20.86 18.36 12.90
CA ILE A 92 22.05 17.81 12.21
C ILE A 92 22.38 18.67 10.98
N ILE A 93 21.38 19.08 10.21
CA ILE A 93 21.59 19.96 9.05
C ILE A 93 22.14 21.31 9.50
N ALA A 94 21.53 21.95 10.48
CA ALA A 94 21.96 23.26 10.97
C ALA A 94 23.41 23.26 11.46
N ALA A 95 23.83 22.19 12.14
CA ALA A 95 25.20 22.03 12.64
C ALA A 95 26.24 21.79 11.52
N ASN A 96 25.86 21.10 10.44
CA ASN A 96 26.81 20.61 9.42
C ASN A 96 26.72 21.33 8.07
N LYS A 97 25.75 22.22 7.86
CA LYS A 97 25.51 22.87 6.54
C LYS A 97 26.70 23.69 6.01
N GLY A 98 27.57 24.19 6.88
CA GLY A 98 28.66 25.12 6.53
C GLY A 98 28.19 26.33 5.70
N LYS A 99 29.07 26.82 4.82
CA LYS A 99 28.81 27.96 3.90
C LYS A 99 28.24 27.54 2.54
N LYS A 100 28.52 26.30 2.10
CA LYS A 100 28.15 25.80 0.76
C LYS A 100 26.66 25.48 0.62
N ILE A 101 25.97 25.22 1.73
CA ILE A 101 24.57 24.78 1.74
C ILE A 101 23.67 25.88 2.32
N LYS A 102 22.69 26.33 1.53
CA LYS A 102 21.60 27.20 1.99
C LYS A 102 20.50 26.32 2.58
N PHE A 103 20.31 26.41 3.89
CA PHE A 103 19.38 25.59 4.65
C PHE A 103 18.03 26.31 4.84
N PHE A 104 16.93 25.59 4.66
CA PHE A 104 15.56 26.05 4.94
C PHE A 104 14.90 25.10 5.93
N ASP A 105 14.50 25.62 7.09
CA ASP A 105 13.80 24.84 8.10
C ASP A 105 12.33 25.26 8.13
N TYR A 106 11.43 24.30 7.96
CA TYR A 106 10.00 24.54 7.99
C TYR A 106 9.39 23.94 9.26
N ASN A 107 8.53 24.70 9.93
CA ASN A 107 7.98 24.32 11.24
C ASN A 107 6.95 23.17 11.18
N PHE A 108 6.33 22.95 10.02
CA PHE A 108 5.31 21.92 9.84
C PHE A 108 5.47 21.25 8.48
N ARG A 109 5.01 20.00 8.42
CA ARG A 109 5.09 19.18 7.20
C ARG A 109 4.12 19.70 6.15
N ARG A 110 4.65 20.14 5.01
CA ARG A 110 3.88 20.68 3.87
C ARG A 110 3.82 19.72 2.69
N GLY A 111 4.71 18.73 2.66
CA GLY A 111 4.86 17.77 1.58
C GLY A 111 5.94 18.17 0.58
N LYS A 112 6.60 17.16 0.00
CA LYS A 112 7.76 17.31 -0.91
C LYS A 112 7.52 18.33 -2.02
N SER A 113 6.38 18.28 -2.71
CA SER A 113 6.09 19.22 -3.81
C SER A 113 5.99 20.67 -3.36
N ALA A 114 5.45 20.95 -2.17
CA ALA A 114 5.37 22.30 -1.62
C ALA A 114 6.76 22.86 -1.27
N VAL A 115 7.63 22.00 -0.73
CA VAL A 115 9.03 22.32 -0.45
C VAL A 115 9.78 22.60 -1.75
N ILE A 116 9.67 21.71 -2.74
CA ILE A 116 10.28 21.88 -4.08
C ILE A 116 9.85 23.21 -4.71
N ASN A 117 8.55 23.51 -4.73
CA ASN A 117 8.04 24.79 -5.26
C ASN A 117 8.66 26.00 -4.54
N SER A 118 8.88 25.90 -3.23
CA SER A 118 9.50 26.97 -2.42
C SER A 118 10.98 27.12 -2.77
N LEU A 119 11.73 26.03 -2.84
CA LEU A 119 13.16 26.03 -3.13
C LEU A 119 13.46 26.52 -4.56
N ILE A 120 12.62 26.21 -5.54
CA ILE A 120 12.83 26.67 -6.92
C ILE A 120 12.68 28.20 -7.06
N LYS A 121 11.87 28.85 -6.23
CA LYS A 121 11.77 30.32 -6.20
C LYS A 121 13.09 30.95 -5.76
N GLU A 122 13.81 30.28 -4.87
CA GLU A 122 15.09 30.72 -4.33
C GLU A 122 16.28 30.33 -5.20
N ALA A 123 16.12 29.31 -6.05
CA ALA A 123 17.17 28.79 -6.91
C ALA A 123 17.67 29.82 -7.91
N LYS A 124 18.98 29.92 -8.11
CA LYS A 124 19.60 30.87 -9.05
C LYS A 124 20.08 30.24 -10.35
N GLY A 125 20.43 28.96 -10.33
CA GLY A 125 20.99 28.24 -11.46
C GLY A 125 20.03 28.11 -12.65
N GLU A 126 20.59 28.08 -13.85
CA GLU A 126 19.88 27.82 -15.10
C GLU A 126 19.33 26.39 -15.16
N ILE A 127 20.05 25.45 -14.54
CA ILE A 127 19.67 24.04 -14.41
C ILE A 127 19.35 23.73 -12.94
N LEU A 128 18.24 23.05 -12.72
CA LEU A 128 17.86 22.54 -11.42
C LEU A 128 18.22 21.05 -11.35
N VAL A 129 18.93 20.64 -10.31
CA VAL A 129 19.27 19.24 -10.04
C VAL A 129 18.52 18.78 -8.80
N PHE A 130 17.71 17.74 -8.90
CA PHE A 130 16.95 17.19 -7.79
C PHE A 130 17.64 15.93 -7.27
N SER A 131 17.76 15.83 -5.95
CA SER A 131 18.25 14.63 -5.27
C SER A 131 17.45 14.38 -4.01
N ASP A 132 17.12 13.11 -3.77
CA ASP A 132 16.55 12.68 -2.49
C ASP A 132 17.62 12.69 -1.39
N ALA A 133 17.18 12.81 -0.14
CA ALA A 133 18.05 12.91 1.03
C ALA A 133 18.80 11.61 1.32
N ASN A 134 18.19 10.46 1.02
CA ASN A 134 18.72 9.10 1.21
C ASN A 134 19.57 8.59 0.05
N THR A 135 19.80 9.40 -0.97
CA THR A 135 20.56 9.01 -2.15
C THR A 135 21.98 9.57 -2.07
N ILE A 136 23.01 8.72 -2.12
CA ILE A 136 24.42 9.12 -2.18
C ILE A 136 24.87 9.26 -3.64
N LEU A 137 25.58 10.35 -3.96
CA LEU A 137 25.91 10.72 -5.33
C LEU A 137 27.38 10.46 -5.67
N GLU A 138 27.67 10.01 -6.89
CA GLU A 138 29.05 10.00 -7.40
C GLU A 138 29.63 11.41 -7.48
N SER A 139 30.93 11.54 -7.21
CA SER A 139 31.60 12.85 -7.13
C SER A 139 31.46 13.69 -8.40
N ASP A 140 31.43 13.08 -9.58
CA ASP A 140 31.35 13.75 -10.89
C ASP A 140 29.94 13.72 -11.50
N ILE A 141 28.92 13.33 -10.72
CA ILE A 141 27.55 13.14 -11.23
C ILE A 141 26.97 14.42 -11.84
N LEU A 142 27.27 15.58 -11.27
CA LEU A 142 26.70 16.86 -11.69
C LEU A 142 27.16 17.20 -13.11
N ILE A 143 28.45 16.98 -13.40
CA ILE A 143 29.03 17.16 -14.73
C ILE A 143 28.32 16.23 -15.74
N LYS A 144 28.17 14.95 -15.39
CA LYS A 144 27.48 13.97 -16.25
C LYS A 144 26.02 14.33 -16.52
N LEU A 145 25.30 14.87 -15.52
CA LEU A 145 23.90 15.28 -15.68
C LEU A 145 23.73 16.55 -16.51
N VAL A 146 24.70 17.48 -16.48
CA VAL A 146 24.52 18.77 -17.16
C VAL A 146 24.96 18.76 -18.62
N ARG A 147 25.95 17.91 -18.99
CA ARG A 147 26.46 17.84 -20.36
C ARG A 147 25.37 17.65 -21.43
N PRO A 148 24.30 16.86 -21.20
CA PRO A 148 23.24 16.75 -22.19
C PRO A 148 22.45 18.02 -22.50
N PHE A 149 22.52 19.05 -21.64
CA PHE A 149 21.86 20.34 -21.90
C PHE A 149 22.57 21.20 -22.94
N ASN A 150 23.72 20.80 -23.47
CA ASN A 150 24.31 21.48 -24.65
C ASN A 150 23.37 21.36 -25.86
N ASN A 151 22.58 20.29 -25.92
CA ASN A 151 21.47 20.18 -26.85
C ASN A 151 20.24 20.97 -26.34
N THR A 152 19.84 22.00 -27.09
CA THR A 152 18.71 22.87 -26.75
C THR A 152 17.36 22.15 -26.71
N GLN A 153 17.22 20.99 -27.38
CA GLN A 153 16.02 20.14 -27.31
C GLN A 153 15.91 19.36 -26.01
N ILE A 154 17.01 19.18 -25.27
CA ILE A 154 16.99 18.49 -23.97
C ILE A 154 16.46 19.46 -22.92
N GLY A 155 15.30 19.13 -22.36
CA GLY A 155 14.67 19.86 -21.27
C GLY A 155 14.91 19.23 -19.90
N GLY A 156 15.30 17.94 -19.86
CA GLY A 156 15.67 17.24 -18.64
C GLY A 156 16.58 16.04 -18.85
N VAL A 157 17.22 15.59 -17.78
CA VAL A 157 18.15 14.44 -17.77
C VAL A 157 17.87 13.60 -16.52
N SER A 158 17.64 12.31 -16.68
CA SER A 158 17.53 11.35 -15.56
C SER A 158 18.88 10.68 -15.32
N GLY A 159 19.29 10.61 -14.06
CA GLY A 159 20.41 9.77 -13.64
C GLY A 159 20.00 8.30 -13.49
N ASN A 160 20.96 7.50 -13.02
CA ASN A 160 20.86 6.06 -12.82
C ASN A 160 21.02 5.72 -11.34
N LEU A 161 19.95 5.28 -10.70
CA LEU A 161 19.97 4.81 -9.31
C LEU A 161 20.37 3.33 -9.24
N ILE A 162 21.31 3.02 -8.35
CA ILE A 162 21.86 1.70 -8.09
C ILE A 162 21.66 1.37 -6.61
N PHE A 163 21.17 0.16 -6.32
CA PHE A 163 21.08 -0.34 -4.95
C PHE A 163 22.33 -1.17 -4.66
N GLU A 164 23.11 -0.82 -3.63
CA GLU A 164 24.41 -1.45 -3.35
C GLU A 164 24.27 -2.85 -2.72
N ASN A 165 23.22 -3.08 -1.93
CA ASN A 165 22.97 -4.35 -1.25
C ASN A 165 21.55 -4.90 -1.54
N PRO A 166 21.26 -5.35 -2.77
CA PRO A 166 19.95 -5.91 -3.07
C PRO A 166 19.68 -7.21 -2.28
N ASN A 167 20.69 -8.02 -2.03
CA ASN A 167 20.55 -9.37 -1.47
C ASN A 167 20.57 -9.45 0.06
N SER A 168 20.67 -8.34 0.77
CA SER A 168 20.64 -8.34 2.25
C SER A 168 19.25 -8.68 2.82
N ASN A 169 18.20 -8.64 1.99
CA ASN A 169 16.82 -8.96 2.36
C ASN A 169 16.29 -10.16 1.57
N PRO A 170 15.45 -11.03 2.18
CA PRO A 170 14.67 -12.04 1.46
C PRO A 170 13.81 -11.38 0.38
N GLY A 171 14.22 -11.53 -0.90
CA GLY A 171 13.53 -10.91 -2.04
C GLY A 171 14.36 -9.98 -2.94
N GLY A 172 15.62 -9.72 -2.58
CA GLY A 172 16.54 -8.89 -3.34
C GLY A 172 16.66 -9.19 -4.83
N GLU A 173 16.56 -10.47 -5.20
CA GLU A 173 16.70 -10.91 -6.59
C GLU A 173 15.60 -10.35 -7.51
N GLY A 174 14.36 -10.27 -7.02
CA GLY A 174 13.24 -9.74 -7.82
C GLY A 174 13.36 -8.25 -8.08
N GLU A 175 13.75 -7.50 -7.04
CA GLU A 175 13.97 -6.05 -7.15
C GLU A 175 15.16 -5.73 -8.05
N LYS A 176 16.26 -6.48 -7.93
CA LYS A 176 17.42 -6.37 -8.82
C LYS A 176 17.04 -6.57 -10.28
N LEU A 177 16.32 -7.66 -10.59
CA LEU A 177 15.88 -7.96 -11.96
C LEU A 177 14.92 -6.89 -12.49
N TYR A 178 13.98 -6.43 -11.66
CA TYR A 178 13.05 -5.37 -12.04
C TYR A 178 13.78 -4.04 -12.31
N SER A 179 14.79 -3.70 -11.51
CA SER A 179 15.62 -2.51 -11.70
C SER A 179 16.44 -2.59 -12.99
N ILE A 180 17.06 -3.74 -13.29
CA ILE A 180 17.76 -3.99 -14.55
C ILE A 180 16.80 -3.80 -15.74
N TYR A 181 15.63 -4.41 -15.68
CA TYR A 181 14.59 -4.28 -16.70
C TYR A 181 14.14 -2.83 -16.89
N LYS A 182 13.89 -2.09 -15.80
CA LYS A 182 13.51 -0.67 -15.82
C LYS A 182 14.58 0.17 -16.50
N ASN A 183 15.84 0.00 -16.12
CA ASN A 183 16.96 0.79 -16.64
C ASN A 183 17.23 0.50 -18.11
N TYR A 184 17.11 -0.77 -18.53
CA TYR A 184 17.19 -1.15 -19.94
C TYR A 184 16.09 -0.50 -20.78
N LEU A 185 14.85 -0.48 -20.26
CA LEU A 185 13.74 0.16 -20.94
C LEU A 185 13.94 1.67 -21.08
N LYS A 186 14.43 2.36 -20.04
CA LYS A 186 14.80 3.79 -20.11
C LYS A 186 15.86 4.04 -21.20
N GLU A 187 16.84 3.15 -21.33
CA GLU A 187 17.87 3.25 -22.36
C GLU A 187 17.27 3.15 -23.77
N LEU A 188 16.38 2.18 -24.00
CA LEU A 188 15.67 2.04 -25.28
C LEU A 188 14.77 3.24 -25.57
N GLU A 189 14.01 3.74 -24.59
CA GLU A 189 13.13 4.90 -24.75
C GLU A 189 13.91 6.17 -25.06
N SER A 190 15.04 6.38 -24.37
CA SER A 190 15.94 7.50 -24.61
C SER A 190 16.54 7.46 -26.02
N LYS A 191 16.88 6.26 -26.52
CA LYS A 191 17.36 6.07 -27.91
C LYS A 191 16.25 6.24 -28.94
N PHE A 192 15.02 5.81 -28.62
CA PHE A 192 13.88 5.91 -29.53
C PHE A 192 13.41 7.36 -29.71
N LYS A 193 13.22 8.10 -28.61
CA LYS A 193 12.80 9.51 -28.68
C LYS A 193 13.09 10.31 -27.41
N THR A 194 12.63 9.81 -26.26
CA THR A 194 12.72 10.45 -24.93
C THR A 194 12.24 9.45 -23.89
N ILE A 195 12.73 9.53 -22.66
CA ILE A 195 12.06 8.84 -21.54
C ILE A 195 10.79 9.58 -21.12
N ILE A 196 9.82 8.87 -20.56
CA ILE A 196 8.53 9.42 -20.10
C ILE A 196 8.42 9.52 -18.56
N SER A 197 9.49 9.18 -17.86
CA SER A 197 9.63 9.35 -16.41
C SER A 197 11.10 9.39 -16.04
N VAL A 198 11.46 10.25 -15.12
CA VAL A 198 12.81 10.33 -14.55
C VAL A 198 12.96 9.39 -13.35
N GLU A 199 14.18 9.25 -12.85
CA GLU A 199 14.43 8.67 -11.53
C GLU A 199 14.27 9.76 -10.47
N GLY A 200 13.25 9.67 -9.62
CA GLY A 200 12.95 10.69 -8.61
C GLY A 200 14.09 10.95 -7.60
N ALA A 201 14.96 9.96 -7.40
CA ALA A 201 16.15 10.07 -6.56
C ALA A 201 17.24 10.97 -7.16
N ILE A 202 17.32 11.08 -8.49
CA ILE A 202 18.34 11.89 -9.17
C ILE A 202 17.96 12.27 -10.62
N TYR A 203 17.72 13.56 -10.85
CA TYR A 203 17.47 14.09 -12.19
C TYR A 203 17.73 15.60 -12.27
N ALA A 204 17.87 16.13 -13.47
CA ALA A 204 18.08 17.55 -13.72
C ALA A 204 17.09 18.08 -14.78
N ILE A 205 16.71 19.36 -14.69
CA ILE A 205 15.84 20.03 -15.67
C ILE A 205 16.31 21.46 -15.92
N ARG A 206 15.93 22.04 -17.07
CA ARG A 206 16.06 23.49 -17.26
C ARG A 206 15.08 24.23 -16.36
N LYS A 207 15.56 25.20 -15.58
CA LYS A 207 14.72 26.00 -14.67
C LYS A 207 13.53 26.64 -15.39
N LYS A 208 13.75 27.20 -16.59
CA LYS A 208 12.69 27.82 -17.42
C LYS A 208 11.54 26.89 -17.82
N LEU A 209 11.74 25.57 -17.73
CA LEU A 209 10.73 24.57 -18.08
C LEU A 209 9.94 24.07 -16.87
N PHE A 210 10.36 24.41 -15.65
CA PHE A 210 9.61 24.07 -14.46
C PHE A 210 8.23 24.75 -14.46
N SER A 211 7.21 24.01 -14.04
CA SER A 211 5.88 24.54 -13.76
C SER A 211 5.54 24.17 -12.31
N PRO A 212 5.04 25.12 -11.49
CA PRO A 212 4.63 24.82 -10.13
C PRO A 212 3.61 23.67 -10.08
N ILE A 213 3.81 22.75 -9.15
CA ILE A 213 3.01 21.54 -9.03
C ILE A 213 2.06 21.71 -7.85
N PRO A 214 0.79 21.26 -7.92
CA PRO A 214 -0.12 21.32 -6.78
C PRO A 214 0.48 20.72 -5.51
N GLU A 215 0.23 21.38 -4.39
CA GLU A 215 0.60 20.87 -3.07
C GLU A 215 -0.04 19.48 -2.85
N ASN A 216 0.66 18.58 -2.17
CA ASN A 216 0.26 17.17 -1.98
C ASN A 216 0.29 16.29 -3.24
N THR A 217 1.05 16.68 -4.26
CA THR A 217 1.32 15.77 -5.39
C THR A 217 2.23 14.62 -4.94
N ILE A 218 1.83 13.38 -5.28
CA ILE A 218 2.53 12.17 -4.81
C ILE A 218 3.66 11.73 -5.74
N VAL A 219 3.50 11.98 -7.04
CA VAL A 219 4.42 11.56 -8.13
C VAL A 219 4.93 12.81 -8.87
N ASP A 220 5.56 13.71 -8.11
CA ASP A 220 6.01 15.03 -8.61
C ASP A 220 7.05 14.90 -9.73
N ASP A 221 8.01 14.01 -9.58
CA ASP A 221 9.05 13.68 -10.56
C ASP A 221 8.47 13.27 -11.93
N PHE A 222 7.47 12.38 -11.91
CA PHE A 222 6.76 11.95 -13.10
C PHE A 222 5.98 13.09 -13.75
N ILE A 223 5.31 13.93 -12.96
CA ILE A 223 4.54 15.07 -13.47
C ILE A 223 5.48 16.11 -14.10
N ILE A 224 6.60 16.43 -13.44
CA ILE A 224 7.64 17.33 -14.00
C ILE A 224 8.11 16.79 -15.34
N ALA A 225 8.44 15.50 -15.41
CA ALA A 225 8.90 14.87 -16.64
C ALA A 225 7.89 15.03 -17.78
N ILE A 226 6.61 14.73 -17.54
CA ILE A 226 5.59 14.87 -18.57
C ILE A 226 5.38 16.33 -18.96
N LEU A 227 5.37 17.28 -18.02
CA LEU A 227 5.18 18.70 -18.33
C LEU A 227 6.31 19.27 -19.21
N ILE A 228 7.53 18.77 -19.06
CA ILE A 228 8.66 19.11 -19.94
C ILE A 228 8.42 18.57 -21.36
N ILE A 229 7.94 17.33 -21.47
CA ILE A 229 7.68 16.67 -22.75
C ILE A 229 6.50 17.32 -23.49
N THR A 230 5.44 17.72 -22.78
CA THR A 230 4.28 18.41 -23.38
C THR A 230 4.64 19.81 -23.86
N LYS A 231 5.68 20.45 -23.30
CA LYS A 231 6.29 21.69 -23.83
C LYS A 231 7.18 21.46 -25.06
N GLY A 232 7.29 20.23 -25.56
CA GLY A 232 8.02 19.89 -26.79
C GLY A 232 9.49 19.51 -26.59
N TYR A 233 9.96 19.42 -25.34
CA TYR A 233 11.35 19.06 -25.02
C TYR A 233 11.52 17.55 -24.82
N LYS A 234 12.75 17.08 -24.91
CA LYS A 234 13.13 15.68 -24.64
C LYS A 234 13.76 15.55 -23.26
N ILE A 235 13.66 14.35 -22.71
CA ILE A 235 14.36 13.93 -21.50
C ILE A 235 15.33 12.81 -21.87
N HIS A 236 16.59 13.01 -21.54
CA HIS A 236 17.67 12.05 -21.79
C HIS A 236 17.90 11.16 -20.57
N TYR A 237 18.23 9.88 -20.78
CA TYR A 237 18.66 8.99 -19.71
C TYR A 237 20.19 8.85 -19.70
N GLN A 238 20.85 9.43 -18.70
CA GLN A 238 22.29 9.41 -18.56
C GLN A 238 22.74 8.23 -17.67
N LYS A 239 23.00 7.07 -18.29
CA LYS A 239 23.36 5.83 -17.58
C LYS A 239 24.63 5.96 -16.72
N SER A 240 25.60 6.79 -17.13
CA SER A 240 26.86 7.00 -16.42
C SER A 240 26.74 7.90 -15.20
N ALA A 241 25.65 8.68 -15.07
CA ALA A 241 25.37 9.50 -13.90
C ALA A 241 24.77 8.63 -12.78
N ARG A 242 25.63 7.98 -11.99
CA ARG A 242 25.23 6.99 -11.00
C ARG A 242 25.02 7.60 -9.62
N ALA A 243 23.98 7.13 -8.95
CA ALA A 243 23.67 7.43 -7.56
C ALA A 243 23.33 6.12 -6.83
N TYR A 244 23.54 6.10 -5.51
CA TYR A 244 23.52 4.90 -4.69
C TYR A 244 22.55 5.02 -3.52
N GLU A 245 21.87 3.93 -3.21
CA GLU A 245 21.08 3.76 -1.98
C GLU A 245 21.52 2.49 -1.25
N ASN A 246 21.79 2.63 0.06
CA ASN A 246 22.45 1.60 0.88
C ASN A 246 21.56 0.37 1.16
N THR A 247 20.24 0.47 0.97
CA THR A 247 19.31 -0.60 1.31
C THR A 247 18.24 -0.74 0.24
N ALA A 248 18.16 -1.93 -0.35
CA ALA A 248 16.99 -2.33 -1.13
C ALA A 248 15.75 -2.34 -0.23
N LEU A 249 14.66 -1.75 -0.70
CA LEU A 249 13.46 -1.60 0.11
C LEU A 249 12.93 -2.98 0.50
N SER A 250 12.48 -3.13 1.75
CA SER A 250 11.73 -4.33 2.11
C SER A 250 10.51 -4.44 1.18
N LEU A 251 10.03 -5.65 0.90
CA LEU A 251 8.83 -5.82 0.08
C LEU A 251 7.64 -5.03 0.66
N SER A 252 7.54 -4.92 1.99
CA SER A 252 6.51 -4.13 2.67
C SER A 252 6.62 -2.65 2.33
N ASP A 253 7.83 -2.11 2.33
CA ASP A 253 8.06 -0.69 2.00
C ASP A 253 7.85 -0.43 0.52
N GLU A 254 8.27 -1.36 -0.33
CA GLU A 254 8.00 -1.32 -1.76
C GLU A 254 6.50 -1.39 -2.06
N PHE A 255 5.76 -2.24 -1.33
CA PHE A 255 4.30 -2.33 -1.40
C PHE A 255 3.64 -1.00 -1.00
N LYS A 256 4.05 -0.39 0.12
CA LYS A 256 3.56 0.94 0.56
C LYS A 256 3.88 2.02 -0.48
N ARG A 257 5.10 2.01 -1.04
CA ARG A 257 5.53 2.93 -2.11
C ARG A 257 4.66 2.74 -3.35
N ARG A 258 4.38 1.50 -3.74
CA ARG A 258 3.55 1.17 -4.89
C ARG A 258 2.08 1.58 -4.71
N ILE A 259 1.53 1.50 -3.49
CA ILE A 259 0.20 2.05 -3.15
C ILE A 259 0.16 3.57 -3.36
N ARG A 260 1.19 4.29 -2.87
CA ARG A 260 1.33 5.74 -3.09
C ARG A 260 1.40 6.06 -4.58
N ILE A 261 2.24 5.34 -5.34
CA ILE A 261 2.34 5.50 -6.80
C ILE A 261 0.99 5.27 -7.47
N GLY A 262 0.23 4.24 -7.09
CA GLY A 262 -1.13 4.03 -7.63
C GLY A 262 -2.06 5.21 -7.38
N THR A 263 -2.03 5.75 -6.17
CA THR A 263 -2.80 6.95 -5.80
C THR A 263 -2.37 8.16 -6.64
N GLY A 264 -1.05 8.38 -6.76
CA GLY A 264 -0.46 9.48 -7.52
C GLY A 264 -0.72 9.38 -9.03
N ASN A 265 -0.73 8.17 -9.60
CA ASN A 265 -1.03 7.97 -11.01
C ASN A 265 -2.45 8.46 -11.35
N LEU A 266 -3.45 8.14 -10.53
CA LEU A 266 -4.81 8.63 -10.75
C LEU A 266 -4.92 10.15 -10.54
N GLN A 267 -4.21 10.69 -9.55
CA GLN A 267 -4.10 12.14 -9.34
C GLN A 267 -3.53 12.83 -10.61
N SER A 268 -2.49 12.24 -11.20
CA SER A 268 -1.77 12.80 -12.35
C SER A 268 -2.62 12.92 -13.62
N ILE A 269 -3.60 12.04 -13.84
CA ILE A 269 -4.46 12.06 -15.04
C ILE A 269 -5.17 13.42 -15.19
N SER A 270 -5.60 14.01 -14.07
CA SER A 270 -6.26 15.31 -14.08
C SER A 270 -5.34 16.48 -14.45
N LEU A 271 -4.04 16.34 -14.18
CA LEU A 271 -3.00 17.34 -14.40
C LEU A 271 -2.36 17.25 -15.78
N LEU A 272 -2.44 16.07 -16.42
CA LEU A 272 -1.71 15.76 -17.65
C LEU A 272 -2.65 15.57 -18.85
N LYS A 273 -3.74 16.33 -18.92
CA LYS A 273 -4.74 16.20 -20.02
C LYS A 273 -4.12 16.45 -21.40
N ASP A 274 -3.13 17.33 -21.47
CA ASP A 274 -2.48 17.72 -22.73
C ASP A 274 -1.70 16.59 -23.39
N ILE A 275 -1.28 15.56 -22.63
CA ILE A 275 -0.56 14.41 -23.21
C ILE A 275 -1.46 13.58 -24.15
N PHE A 276 -2.78 13.64 -23.95
CA PHE A 276 -3.76 12.96 -24.79
C PHE A 276 -4.04 13.72 -26.09
N SER A 277 -3.39 14.86 -26.31
CA SER A 277 -3.43 15.56 -27.58
C SER A 277 -2.70 14.77 -28.67
N PHE A 278 -3.37 14.54 -29.80
CA PHE A 278 -2.81 13.83 -30.95
C PHE A 278 -1.63 14.55 -31.64
N LYS A 279 -1.32 15.80 -31.24
CA LYS A 279 -0.19 16.59 -31.76
C LYS A 279 1.17 15.88 -31.62
N ASN A 280 1.33 14.96 -30.67
CA ASN A 280 2.57 14.19 -30.49
C ASN A 280 2.30 12.68 -30.32
N TYR A 281 1.74 12.05 -31.37
CA TYR A 281 1.35 10.64 -31.37
C TYR A 281 2.45 9.66 -30.91
N LYS A 282 3.73 9.96 -31.16
CA LYS A 282 4.85 9.12 -30.66
C LYS A 282 4.96 9.14 -29.14
N ILE A 283 4.77 10.30 -28.51
CA ILE A 283 4.75 10.42 -27.04
C ILE A 283 3.51 9.78 -26.47
N LEU A 284 2.35 10.00 -27.09
CA LEU A 284 1.10 9.34 -26.69
C LEU A 284 1.23 7.81 -26.76
N PHE A 285 1.87 7.28 -27.81
CA PHE A 285 2.19 5.86 -27.94
C PHE A 285 3.08 5.39 -26.77
N MET A 286 4.24 6.02 -26.54
CA MET A 286 5.14 5.64 -25.45
C MET A 286 4.45 5.69 -24.08
N PHE A 287 3.70 6.76 -23.82
CA PHE A 287 2.93 6.93 -22.59
C PHE A 287 1.87 5.85 -22.41
N SER A 288 1.09 5.58 -23.46
CA SER A 288 0.06 4.54 -23.44
C SER A 288 0.68 3.16 -23.23
N SER A 289 1.79 2.89 -23.91
CA SER A 289 2.39 1.56 -23.94
C SER A 289 3.24 1.24 -22.73
N HIS A 290 3.90 2.21 -22.11
CA HIS A 290 4.70 2.01 -20.90
C HIS A 290 3.90 2.30 -19.62
N LYS A 291 3.08 3.36 -19.57
CA LYS A 291 2.34 3.74 -18.34
C LYS A 291 0.94 3.15 -18.33
N ILE A 292 0.08 3.55 -19.28
CA ILE A 292 -1.35 3.19 -19.23
C ILE A 292 -1.54 1.67 -19.25
N SER A 293 -0.83 0.95 -20.12
CA SER A 293 -0.90 -0.51 -20.19
C SER A 293 -0.63 -1.16 -18.82
N ARG A 294 0.43 -0.74 -18.12
CA ARG A 294 0.81 -1.22 -16.78
C ARG A 294 -0.17 -0.79 -15.70
N TRP A 295 -0.79 0.38 -15.84
CA TRP A 295 -1.86 0.83 -14.96
C TRP A 295 -3.13 -0.03 -15.10
N LEU A 296 -3.36 -0.60 -16.28
CA LEU A 296 -4.50 -1.49 -16.54
C LEU A 296 -4.25 -2.94 -16.11
N VAL A 297 -2.99 -3.36 -15.91
CA VAL A 297 -2.64 -4.75 -15.59
C VAL A 297 -3.37 -5.32 -14.36
N PRO A 298 -3.53 -4.62 -13.22
CA PRO A 298 -4.27 -5.18 -12.09
C PRO A 298 -5.73 -5.54 -12.44
N PHE A 299 -6.40 -4.71 -13.25
CA PHE A 299 -7.75 -4.98 -13.73
C PHE A 299 -7.77 -6.10 -14.78
N ALA A 300 -6.75 -6.15 -15.64
CA ALA A 300 -6.60 -7.19 -16.63
C ALA A 300 -6.40 -8.55 -15.96
N ILE A 301 -5.61 -8.66 -14.88
CA ILE A 301 -5.42 -9.91 -14.12
C ILE A 301 -6.77 -10.43 -13.60
N ILE A 302 -7.57 -9.57 -12.97
CA ILE A 302 -8.91 -9.92 -12.46
C ILE A 302 -9.83 -10.34 -13.62
N THR A 303 -9.83 -9.57 -14.70
CA THR A 303 -10.68 -9.83 -15.88
C THR A 303 -10.30 -11.15 -16.54
N THR A 304 -9.01 -11.45 -16.69
CA THR A 304 -8.53 -12.72 -17.24
C THR A 304 -9.00 -13.87 -16.35
N PHE A 305 -8.89 -13.77 -15.02
CA PHE A 305 -9.35 -14.84 -14.13
C PHE A 305 -10.86 -15.09 -14.22
N ILE A 306 -11.68 -14.03 -14.14
CA ILE A 306 -13.14 -14.13 -14.23
C ILE A 306 -13.57 -14.68 -15.59
N SER A 307 -13.03 -14.14 -16.68
CA SER A 307 -13.38 -14.60 -18.03
C SER A 307 -12.93 -16.04 -18.27
N ASN A 308 -11.79 -16.46 -17.72
CA ASN A 308 -11.28 -17.82 -17.84
C ASN A 308 -12.16 -18.84 -17.08
N TYR A 309 -12.69 -18.48 -15.90
CA TYR A 309 -13.65 -19.31 -15.17
C TYR A 309 -14.87 -19.68 -16.04
N PHE A 310 -15.42 -18.73 -16.78
CA PHE A 310 -16.54 -18.99 -17.70
C PHE A 310 -16.15 -19.72 -18.99
N LEU A 311 -14.85 -19.84 -19.28
CA LEU A 311 -14.35 -20.49 -20.50
C LEU A 311 -13.70 -21.85 -20.24
N TYR A 312 -13.42 -22.17 -18.98
CA TYR A 312 -12.77 -23.40 -18.54
C TYR A 312 -13.38 -24.66 -19.20
N GLY A 313 -14.70 -24.77 -19.26
CA GLY A 313 -15.37 -25.93 -19.86
C GLY A 313 -15.29 -26.04 -21.38
N ASN A 314 -14.84 -24.98 -22.08
CA ASN A 314 -14.97 -24.90 -23.54
C ASN A 314 -13.79 -25.50 -24.31
N HIS A 315 -12.58 -25.44 -23.78
CA HIS A 315 -11.37 -25.88 -24.48
C HIS A 315 -10.21 -26.15 -23.51
N ILE A 316 -9.36 -27.13 -23.82
CA ILE A 316 -8.21 -27.53 -22.99
C ILE A 316 -7.26 -26.36 -22.68
N PHE A 317 -7.08 -25.45 -23.63
CA PHE A 317 -6.30 -24.22 -23.44
C PHE A 317 -6.78 -23.38 -22.24
N TYR A 318 -8.10 -23.18 -22.11
CA TYR A 318 -8.66 -22.40 -21.00
C TYR A 318 -8.55 -23.16 -19.67
N GLN A 319 -8.66 -24.49 -19.70
CA GLN A 319 -8.43 -25.33 -18.52
C GLN A 319 -7.01 -25.19 -18.00
N ILE A 320 -6.02 -25.38 -18.88
CA ILE A 320 -4.60 -25.23 -18.55
C ILE A 320 -4.34 -23.81 -18.04
N ALA A 321 -4.82 -22.78 -18.73
CA ALA A 321 -4.67 -21.40 -18.30
C ALA A 321 -5.27 -21.14 -16.91
N PHE A 322 -6.42 -21.76 -16.61
CA PHE A 322 -7.13 -21.57 -15.33
C PHE A 322 -6.37 -22.24 -14.18
N TYR A 323 -5.90 -23.48 -14.38
CA TYR A 323 -5.06 -24.16 -13.40
C TYR A 323 -3.72 -23.45 -13.18
N LEU A 324 -3.09 -22.94 -14.25
CA LEU A 324 -1.86 -22.14 -14.13
C LEU A 324 -2.11 -20.84 -13.34
N GLN A 325 -3.25 -20.18 -13.52
CA GLN A 325 -3.63 -19.00 -12.73
C GLN A 325 -3.83 -19.34 -11.26
N ILE A 326 -4.58 -20.39 -10.95
CA ILE A 326 -4.78 -20.86 -9.56
C ILE A 326 -3.44 -21.22 -8.92
N LEU A 327 -2.61 -21.99 -9.63
CA LEU A 327 -1.28 -22.36 -9.16
C LEU A 327 -0.41 -21.14 -8.89
N SER A 328 -0.42 -20.15 -9.79
CA SER A 328 0.31 -18.90 -9.60
C SER A 328 -0.15 -18.18 -8.32
N TYR A 329 -1.46 -18.05 -8.11
CA TYR A 329 -2.00 -17.42 -6.90
C TYR A 329 -1.70 -18.20 -5.63
N PHE A 330 -1.71 -19.54 -5.70
CA PHE A 330 -1.29 -20.39 -4.59
C PHE A 330 0.20 -20.21 -4.28
N ILE A 331 1.07 -20.20 -5.31
CA ILE A 331 2.50 -19.93 -5.16
C ILE A 331 2.72 -18.60 -4.46
N ILE A 332 1.94 -17.56 -4.75
CA ILE A 332 2.03 -16.27 -4.07
C ILE A 332 1.73 -16.37 -2.57
N ILE A 333 0.65 -17.06 -2.19
CA ILE A 333 0.28 -17.24 -0.78
C ILE A 333 1.35 -18.07 -0.07
N PHE A 334 1.83 -19.13 -0.72
CA PHE A 334 2.87 -20.01 -0.21
C PHE A 334 4.21 -19.29 -0.05
N VAL A 335 4.66 -18.54 -1.06
CA VAL A 335 5.87 -17.71 -1.04
C VAL A 335 5.77 -16.62 0.02
N HIS A 336 4.59 -15.98 0.17
CA HIS A 336 4.37 -15.02 1.24
C HIS A 336 4.57 -15.67 2.62
N PHE A 337 4.02 -16.87 2.82
CA PHE A 337 4.20 -17.65 4.03
C PHE A 337 5.66 -18.07 4.27
N LEU A 338 6.37 -18.54 3.23
CA LEU A 338 7.79 -18.90 3.34
C LEU A 338 8.69 -17.69 3.67
N ASN A 339 8.41 -16.53 3.08
CA ASN A 339 9.11 -15.28 3.42
C ASN A 339 8.92 -14.89 4.89
N ARG A 340 7.75 -15.18 5.49
CA ARG A 340 7.52 -14.98 6.93
C ARG A 340 8.38 -15.87 7.80
N LEU A 341 8.75 -17.03 7.29
CA LEU A 341 9.64 -17.98 7.96
C LEU A 341 11.13 -17.70 7.65
N ASN A 342 11.46 -16.59 6.99
CA ASN A 342 12.80 -16.24 6.51
C ASN A 342 13.45 -17.32 5.63
N ILE A 343 12.65 -18.13 4.93
CA ILE A 343 13.13 -19.18 4.04
C ILE A 343 13.46 -18.58 2.67
N PRO A 344 14.69 -18.73 2.14
CA PRO A 344 15.04 -18.25 0.81
C PRO A 344 14.33 -19.07 -0.27
N ILE A 345 13.70 -18.36 -1.20
CA ILE A 345 12.77 -18.92 -2.21
C ILE A 345 13.26 -18.75 -3.66
N GLY A 346 14.45 -18.15 -3.83
CA GLY A 346 15.12 -17.96 -5.12
C GLY A 346 14.19 -17.35 -6.20
N LYS A 347 14.22 -17.95 -7.40
CA LYS A 347 13.52 -17.44 -8.59
C LYS A 347 11.98 -17.42 -8.50
N LEU A 348 11.37 -18.17 -7.56
CA LEU A 348 9.92 -18.11 -7.32
C LEU A 348 9.47 -16.76 -6.76
N TYR A 349 10.42 -15.93 -6.32
CA TYR A 349 10.15 -14.57 -5.87
C TYR A 349 9.65 -13.63 -6.99
N ILE A 350 10.09 -13.82 -8.23
CA ILE A 350 9.75 -12.94 -9.37
C ILE A 350 8.23 -12.88 -9.63
N PRO A 351 7.52 -14.00 -9.85
CA PRO A 351 6.07 -13.97 -10.06
C PRO A 351 5.31 -13.45 -8.84
N TYR A 352 5.82 -13.73 -7.63
CA TYR A 352 5.26 -13.18 -6.39
C TYR A 352 5.37 -11.66 -6.32
N TYR A 353 6.57 -11.10 -6.56
CA TYR A 353 6.81 -9.66 -6.59
C TYR A 353 5.91 -8.99 -7.64
N PHE A 354 5.81 -9.56 -8.85
CA PHE A 354 4.95 -9.05 -9.90
C PHE A 354 3.49 -8.91 -9.45
N LEU A 355 2.91 -9.94 -8.83
CA LEU A 355 1.51 -9.88 -8.39
C LEU A 355 1.34 -8.94 -7.20
N ALA A 356 2.23 -9.00 -6.21
CA ALA A 356 2.19 -8.12 -5.04
C ALA A 356 2.21 -6.64 -5.46
N MET A 357 3.05 -6.26 -6.42
CA MET A 357 3.10 -4.89 -6.94
C MET A 357 1.84 -4.47 -7.69
N ASN A 358 1.17 -5.39 -8.39
CA ASN A 358 -0.11 -5.11 -9.05
C ASN A 358 -1.27 -5.00 -8.04
N ILE A 359 -1.25 -5.80 -6.97
CA ILE A 359 -2.21 -5.70 -5.84
C ILE A 359 -2.04 -4.35 -5.13
N ALA A 360 -0.81 -3.96 -4.81
CA ALA A 360 -0.51 -2.64 -4.22
C ALA A 360 -1.00 -1.50 -5.09
N LEU A 361 -0.79 -1.59 -6.41
CA LEU A 361 -1.24 -0.59 -7.37
C LEU A 361 -2.77 -0.47 -7.36
N LEU A 362 -3.48 -1.59 -7.40
CA LEU A 362 -4.94 -1.64 -7.30
C LEU A 362 -5.45 -1.05 -5.97
N TYR A 363 -4.80 -1.38 -4.86
CA TYR A 363 -5.13 -0.82 -3.55
C TYR A 363 -4.93 0.71 -3.52
N GLY A 364 -3.90 1.22 -4.18
CA GLY A 364 -3.70 2.67 -4.40
C GLY A 364 -4.86 3.31 -5.15
N TYR A 365 -5.34 2.68 -6.23
CA TYR A 365 -6.49 3.16 -7.00
C TYR A 365 -7.77 3.20 -6.16
N ILE A 366 -8.03 2.11 -5.45
CA ILE A 366 -9.15 1.97 -4.53
C ILE A 366 -9.12 3.08 -3.46
N ASN A 367 -7.96 3.30 -2.83
CA ASN A 367 -7.79 4.35 -1.82
C ASN A 367 -8.01 5.75 -2.37
N PHE A 368 -7.52 6.06 -3.57
CA PHE A 368 -7.73 7.36 -4.20
C PHE A 368 -9.23 7.62 -4.42
N ILE A 369 -9.93 6.66 -5.02
CA ILE A 369 -11.37 6.76 -5.29
C ILE A 369 -12.16 6.94 -3.98
N PHE A 370 -11.78 6.22 -2.91
CA PHE A 370 -12.47 6.32 -1.63
C PHE A 370 -12.12 7.59 -0.84
N LYS A 371 -10.85 8.01 -0.76
CA LYS A 371 -10.48 9.28 -0.14
C LYS A 371 -11.07 10.49 -0.86
N ALA A 372 -11.14 10.46 -2.20
CA ALA A 372 -11.79 11.50 -2.99
C ALA A 372 -13.29 11.57 -2.71
N LYS A 373 -13.94 10.42 -2.48
CA LYS A 373 -15.32 10.38 -2.00
C LYS A 373 -15.42 10.97 -0.59
N ASP A 374 -14.60 10.54 0.37
CA ASP A 374 -14.65 11.03 1.75
C ASP A 374 -14.46 12.56 1.84
N ALA A 375 -13.50 13.13 1.12
CA ALA A 375 -13.29 14.57 1.05
C ALA A 375 -14.49 15.32 0.42
N LYS A 376 -15.12 14.72 -0.61
CA LYS A 376 -16.34 15.26 -1.22
C LYS A 376 -17.54 15.14 -0.27
N TRP A 377 -17.64 14.04 0.49
CA TRP A 377 -18.66 13.83 1.51
C TRP A 377 -18.48 14.77 2.70
N GLU A 378 -17.26 15.07 3.15
CA GLU A 378 -16.97 16.08 4.17
C GLU A 378 -17.35 17.50 3.70
N LYS A 379 -17.05 17.85 2.44
CA LYS A 379 -17.45 19.12 1.83
C LYS A 379 -18.98 19.26 1.72
N ILE A 380 -19.67 18.19 1.32
CA ILE A 380 -21.14 18.14 1.24
C ILE A 380 -21.79 18.09 2.64
N ALA A 381 -21.17 17.42 3.61
CA ALA A 381 -21.63 17.35 5.00
C ALA A 381 -21.50 18.70 5.73
N ARG A 382 -20.51 19.52 5.36
CA ARG A 382 -20.41 20.93 5.78
C ARG A 382 -21.48 21.81 5.15
N GLN A 383 -21.90 21.53 3.92
CA GLN A 383 -22.86 22.35 3.18
C GLN A 383 -24.33 21.98 3.47
N ASN A 384 -24.64 20.75 3.87
CA ASN A 384 -26.01 20.30 4.10
C ASN A 384 -26.26 19.93 5.56
N LYS A 385 -26.44 20.97 6.38
CA LYS A 385 -26.96 20.88 7.75
C LYS A 385 -28.40 21.40 7.86
N VAL A 386 -29.22 21.24 6.82
CA VAL A 386 -30.69 21.34 6.90
C VAL A 386 -31.27 20.37 5.85
N ALA A 387 -32.34 19.64 6.20
CA ALA A 387 -33.05 18.62 5.40
C ALA A 387 -32.46 17.19 5.40
N LYS A 388 -32.60 16.46 6.51
CA LYS A 388 -32.31 15.01 6.57
C LYS A 388 -33.21 14.33 7.59
N ASN A 389 -34.24 13.64 7.12
CA ASN A 389 -34.87 12.55 7.89
C ASN A 389 -35.49 11.48 6.97
N SER A 390 -36.05 11.86 5.81
CA SER A 390 -36.62 10.90 4.83
C SER A 390 -35.55 10.19 3.99
N LYS A 391 -34.65 10.94 3.33
CA LYS A 391 -33.54 10.38 2.52
C LYS A 391 -32.57 9.50 3.32
N GLN A 392 -32.42 9.77 4.63
CA GLN A 392 -31.50 9.03 5.49
C GLN A 392 -32.04 7.64 5.87
N LYS A 393 -33.37 7.46 5.92
CA LYS A 393 -34.01 6.16 6.19
C LYS A 393 -33.92 5.23 4.97
N GLN A 394 -34.04 5.78 3.76
CA GLN A 394 -33.86 5.04 2.50
C GLN A 394 -32.42 4.56 2.31
N ALA A 395 -31.43 5.46 2.44
CA ALA A 395 -30.03 5.10 2.32
C ALA A 395 -29.58 4.04 3.36
N ARG A 396 -30.19 4.03 4.55
CA ARG A 396 -29.93 3.01 5.58
C ARG A 396 -30.47 1.62 5.18
N ARG A 397 -31.64 1.56 4.54
CA ARG A 397 -32.21 0.29 4.03
C ARG A 397 -31.38 -0.27 2.88
N GLU A 398 -30.93 0.59 1.96
CA GLU A 398 -30.03 0.20 0.87
C GLU A 398 -28.69 -0.34 1.41
N TYR A 399 -28.12 0.34 2.41
CA TYR A 399 -26.94 -0.15 3.12
C TYR A 399 -27.18 -1.53 3.75
N ASP A 400 -28.22 -1.70 4.56
CA ASP A 400 -28.47 -2.96 5.27
C ASP A 400 -28.69 -4.14 4.29
N PHE A 401 -29.29 -3.87 3.14
CA PHE A 401 -29.49 -4.86 2.07
C PHE A 401 -28.16 -5.25 1.39
N ILE A 402 -27.39 -4.27 0.92
CA ILE A 402 -26.08 -4.51 0.27
C ILE A 402 -25.14 -5.19 1.26
N LYS A 403 -25.15 -4.76 2.52
CA LYS A 403 -24.38 -5.32 3.61
C LYS A 403 -24.67 -6.81 3.78
N ARG A 404 -25.95 -7.20 3.77
CA ARG A 404 -26.33 -8.61 3.89
C ARG A 404 -25.80 -9.46 2.72
N ILE A 405 -25.89 -8.97 1.49
CA ILE A 405 -25.36 -9.67 0.32
C ILE A 405 -23.85 -9.84 0.44
N MET A 406 -23.14 -8.78 0.81
CA MET A 406 -21.69 -8.81 1.02
C MET A 406 -21.31 -9.81 2.11
N ASP A 407 -22.00 -9.80 3.26
CA ASP A 407 -21.75 -10.73 4.35
C ASP A 407 -21.93 -12.19 3.89
N LEU A 408 -22.96 -12.49 3.11
CA LEU A 408 -23.19 -13.84 2.58
C LEU A 408 -22.09 -14.29 1.63
N ILE A 409 -21.74 -13.45 0.64
CA ILE A 409 -20.73 -13.78 -0.38
C ILE A 409 -19.37 -13.97 0.27
N LEU A 410 -18.93 -13.02 1.10
CA LEU A 410 -17.61 -13.07 1.71
C LEU A 410 -17.49 -14.20 2.74
N SER A 411 -18.53 -14.44 3.55
CA SER A 411 -18.52 -15.56 4.50
C SER A 411 -18.55 -16.91 3.81
N LEU A 412 -19.28 -17.06 2.70
CA LEU A 412 -19.30 -18.31 1.93
C LEU A 412 -17.93 -18.58 1.30
N LEU A 413 -17.33 -17.58 0.65
CA LEU A 413 -15.98 -17.68 0.09
C LEU A 413 -14.95 -18.01 1.18
N ALA A 414 -15.01 -17.33 2.33
CA ALA A 414 -14.13 -17.61 3.45
C ALA A 414 -14.31 -19.04 3.99
N LEU A 415 -15.55 -19.54 4.10
CA LEU A 415 -15.82 -20.90 4.55
C LEU A 415 -15.20 -21.96 3.62
N ILE A 416 -15.35 -21.77 2.30
CA ILE A 416 -14.79 -22.67 1.29
C ILE A 416 -13.26 -22.66 1.35
N LEU A 417 -12.64 -21.48 1.39
CA LEU A 417 -11.19 -21.33 1.42
C LEU A 417 -10.57 -21.86 2.72
N LEU A 418 -11.27 -21.71 3.85
CA LEU A 418 -10.78 -22.14 5.16
C LEU A 418 -11.15 -23.59 5.51
N LEU A 419 -11.90 -24.29 4.66
CA LEU A 419 -12.36 -25.67 4.92
C LEU A 419 -11.20 -26.62 5.29
N PRO A 420 -10.06 -26.63 4.58
CA PRO A 420 -8.92 -27.50 4.95
C PRO A 420 -8.38 -27.16 6.34
N LEU A 421 -8.30 -25.87 6.68
CA LEU A 421 -7.85 -25.41 8.00
C LEU A 421 -8.84 -25.84 9.10
N PHE A 422 -10.15 -25.79 8.83
CA PHE A 422 -11.16 -26.29 9.77
C PHE A 422 -10.95 -27.76 10.11
N PHE A 423 -10.62 -28.61 9.12
CA PHE A 423 -10.33 -30.02 9.36
C PHE A 423 -9.05 -30.23 10.18
N ILE A 424 -7.99 -29.48 9.89
CA ILE A 424 -6.74 -29.54 10.66
C ILE A 424 -7.00 -29.15 12.13
N ILE A 425 -7.68 -28.02 12.36
CA ILE A 425 -8.02 -27.56 13.71
C ILE A 425 -8.91 -28.59 14.43
N ALA A 426 -9.91 -29.13 13.73
CA ALA A 426 -10.80 -30.15 14.28
C ALA A 426 -10.04 -31.40 14.73
N PHE A 427 -9.10 -31.88 13.90
CA PHE A 427 -8.23 -33.01 14.22
C PHE A 427 -7.34 -32.72 15.45
N LEU A 428 -6.71 -31.54 15.49
CA LEU A 428 -5.86 -31.14 16.61
C LEU A 428 -6.63 -31.08 17.94
N ILE A 429 -7.83 -30.48 17.93
CA ILE A 429 -8.70 -30.42 19.12
C ILE A 429 -9.13 -31.83 19.55
N LYS A 430 -9.48 -32.70 18.60
CA LYS A 430 -9.88 -34.08 18.90
C LYS A 430 -8.74 -34.92 19.45
N LYS A 431 -7.52 -34.72 18.94
CA LYS A 431 -6.32 -35.45 19.37
C LYS A 431 -5.91 -35.08 20.79
N GLU A 432 -6.17 -33.85 21.24
CA GLU A 432 -5.70 -33.35 22.52
C GLU A 432 -6.43 -33.98 23.73
N ASP A 433 -7.77 -34.05 23.71
CA ASP A 433 -8.55 -34.59 24.84
C ASP A 433 -9.84 -35.32 24.41
N GLY A 434 -10.03 -35.61 23.13
CA GLY A 434 -11.18 -36.36 22.61
C GLY A 434 -12.53 -35.62 22.64
N GLY A 435 -12.60 -34.42 23.20
CA GLY A 435 -13.85 -33.67 23.37
C GLY A 435 -14.45 -33.10 22.06
N PRO A 436 -15.59 -32.39 22.15
CA PRO A 436 -16.25 -31.82 20.98
C PRO A 436 -15.41 -30.72 20.31
N VAL A 437 -15.42 -30.64 18.98
CA VAL A 437 -14.64 -29.64 18.23
C VAL A 437 -15.22 -28.24 18.36
N ILE A 438 -16.55 -28.14 18.26
CA ILE A 438 -17.27 -26.86 18.30
C ILE A 438 -17.82 -26.64 19.71
N PHE A 439 -17.52 -25.47 20.25
CA PHE A 439 -18.13 -24.91 21.45
C PHE A 439 -19.21 -23.90 21.05
N SER A 440 -20.33 -23.87 21.79
CA SER A 440 -21.40 -22.90 21.58
C SER A 440 -21.82 -22.22 22.88
N GLN A 441 -22.07 -20.92 22.84
CA GLN A 441 -22.52 -20.15 23.99
C GLN A 441 -23.63 -19.16 23.60
N ASN A 442 -24.63 -18.99 24.46
CA ASN A 442 -25.69 -18.00 24.24
C ASN A 442 -25.15 -16.57 24.33
N ARG A 443 -25.52 -15.74 23.35
CA ARG A 443 -25.13 -14.33 23.24
C ARG A 443 -26.31 -13.48 22.82
N ILE A 444 -26.25 -12.20 23.16
CA ILE A 444 -27.25 -11.21 22.77
C ILE A 444 -26.97 -10.70 21.35
N GLY A 445 -27.98 -10.83 20.48
CA GLY A 445 -27.99 -10.39 19.10
C GLY A 445 -28.84 -9.15 18.85
N LYS A 446 -29.24 -8.97 17.59
CA LYS A 446 -30.09 -7.85 17.18
C LYS A 446 -31.43 -7.88 17.93
N ASN A 447 -31.96 -6.72 18.29
CA ASN A 447 -33.19 -6.56 19.08
C ASN A 447 -33.17 -7.29 20.43
N LYS A 448 -31.96 -7.49 20.98
CA LYS A 448 -31.73 -8.24 22.23
C LYS A 448 -32.17 -9.70 22.18
N THR A 449 -32.32 -10.30 20.98
CA THR A 449 -32.65 -11.72 20.85
C THR A 449 -31.43 -12.59 21.12
N GLU A 450 -31.59 -13.69 21.85
CA GLU A 450 -30.50 -14.64 22.08
C GLU A 450 -30.20 -15.50 20.85
N PHE A 451 -28.92 -15.82 20.65
CA PHE A 451 -28.48 -16.81 19.65
C PHE A 451 -27.25 -17.58 20.14
N LYS A 452 -26.98 -18.75 19.54
CA LYS A 452 -25.82 -19.57 19.87
C LYS A 452 -24.59 -19.13 19.06
N LEU A 453 -23.62 -18.51 19.71
CA LEU A 453 -22.33 -18.14 19.10
C LEU A 453 -21.43 -19.38 19.01
N TYR A 454 -20.96 -19.73 17.81
CA TYR A 454 -20.07 -20.87 17.59
C TYR A 454 -18.59 -20.48 17.66
N LYS A 455 -17.78 -21.34 18.27
CA LYS A 455 -16.31 -21.23 18.32
C LYS A 455 -15.65 -22.60 18.23
N PHE A 456 -14.38 -22.64 17.89
CA PHE A 456 -13.60 -23.84 18.19
C PHE A 456 -13.40 -23.93 19.70
N ARG A 457 -13.47 -25.15 20.23
CA ARG A 457 -13.21 -25.37 21.65
C ARG A 457 -11.72 -25.16 21.91
N THR A 458 -11.43 -24.31 22.90
CA THR A 458 -10.07 -23.99 23.35
C THR A 458 -9.87 -24.28 24.83
N MET A 459 -10.85 -24.92 25.46
CA MET A 459 -10.90 -25.18 26.89
C MET A 459 -11.27 -26.65 27.13
N VAL A 460 -10.81 -27.19 28.25
CA VAL A 460 -11.17 -28.55 28.71
C VAL A 460 -12.69 -28.69 28.86
N VAL A 461 -13.21 -29.91 28.73
CA VAL A 461 -14.67 -30.20 28.71
C VAL A 461 -15.38 -29.71 29.98
N ASP A 462 -14.70 -29.79 31.13
CA ASP A 462 -15.17 -29.44 32.48
C ASP A 462 -14.77 -28.02 32.93
N ALA A 463 -14.51 -27.10 31.98
CA ALA A 463 -13.98 -25.77 32.27
C ALA A 463 -14.89 -24.88 33.14
N GLU A 464 -16.21 -25.07 33.10
CA GLU A 464 -17.13 -24.28 33.93
C GLU A 464 -17.13 -24.78 35.39
N GLU A 465 -17.12 -26.09 35.60
CA GLU A 465 -16.99 -26.72 36.92
C GLU A 465 -15.66 -26.37 37.58
N LYS A 466 -14.56 -26.47 36.83
CA LYS A 466 -13.22 -26.04 37.30
C LYS A 466 -13.21 -24.57 37.70
N LEU A 467 -13.85 -23.69 36.93
CA LEU A 467 -13.92 -22.26 37.27
C LEU A 467 -14.70 -22.02 38.55
N ASN A 468 -15.86 -22.66 38.70
CA ASN A 468 -16.68 -22.50 39.90
C ASN A 468 -15.92 -22.95 41.15
N LYS A 469 -15.21 -24.08 41.06
CA LYS A 469 -14.32 -24.57 42.11
C LYS A 469 -13.20 -23.58 42.44
N MET A 470 -12.51 -23.06 41.44
CA MET A 470 -11.44 -22.06 41.63
C MET A 470 -11.95 -20.75 42.25
N ILE A 471 -13.14 -20.29 41.87
CA ILE A 471 -13.76 -19.07 42.39
C ILE A 471 -14.24 -19.27 43.84
N SER A 472 -14.72 -20.47 44.20
CA SER A 472 -15.11 -20.78 45.58
C SER A 472 -13.90 -20.94 46.51
N GLU A 473 -12.77 -21.39 45.98
CA GLU A 473 -11.56 -21.67 46.78
C GLU A 473 -10.61 -20.47 46.88
N ASN A 474 -10.75 -19.44 46.03
CA ASN A 474 -9.79 -18.32 45.96
C ASN A 474 -10.45 -16.95 45.67
N GLU A 475 -10.49 -16.08 46.68
CA GLU A 475 -11.07 -14.73 46.56
C GLU A 475 -10.33 -13.82 45.56
N LYS A 476 -9.02 -14.01 45.37
CA LYS A 476 -8.23 -13.23 44.40
C LYS A 476 -8.62 -13.57 42.97
N ILE A 477 -8.80 -14.87 42.68
CA ILE A 477 -9.29 -15.35 41.37
C ILE A 477 -10.73 -14.89 41.13
N LYS A 478 -11.57 -14.89 42.17
CA LYS A 478 -12.94 -14.36 42.12
C LYS A 478 -12.95 -12.87 41.77
N GLY A 479 -12.12 -12.06 42.44
CA GLY A 479 -12.00 -10.62 42.17
C GLY A 479 -11.51 -10.33 40.75
N GLU A 480 -10.48 -11.03 40.29
CA GLU A 480 -9.95 -10.93 38.93
C GLU A 480 -11.03 -11.27 37.88
N TYR A 481 -11.70 -12.41 38.04
CA TYR A 481 -12.75 -12.84 37.13
C TYR A 481 -13.95 -11.87 37.10
N LEU A 482 -14.37 -11.34 38.25
CA LEU A 482 -15.52 -10.42 38.33
C LEU A 482 -15.26 -9.05 37.69
N SER A 483 -13.99 -8.66 37.52
CA SER A 483 -13.61 -7.38 36.90
C SER A 483 -13.78 -7.40 35.38
N ASN A 484 -13.28 -8.45 34.71
CA ASN A 484 -13.12 -8.48 33.25
C ASN A 484 -13.68 -9.75 32.59
N TYR A 485 -14.30 -10.64 33.36
CA TYR A 485 -14.79 -11.96 32.91
C TYR A 485 -13.69 -12.81 32.24
N LYS A 486 -12.43 -12.60 32.63
CA LYS A 486 -11.23 -13.28 32.13
C LYS A 486 -10.22 -13.46 33.25
N LEU A 487 -9.44 -14.53 33.19
CA LEU A 487 -8.25 -14.76 34.01
C LEU A 487 -7.00 -14.52 33.14
N LYS A 488 -5.95 -13.89 33.68
CA LYS A 488 -4.69 -13.67 32.95
C LYS A 488 -4.02 -14.99 32.57
N ASN A 489 -3.89 -15.91 33.53
CA ASN A 489 -3.35 -17.25 33.32
C ASN A 489 -4.45 -18.29 33.60
N ASP A 490 -5.25 -18.59 32.60
CA ASP A 490 -6.41 -19.47 32.74
C ASP A 490 -6.00 -20.95 32.54
N PRO A 491 -5.94 -21.78 33.60
CA PRO A 491 -5.48 -23.17 33.52
C PRO A 491 -6.46 -24.08 32.78
N ARG A 492 -7.65 -23.57 32.41
CA ARG A 492 -8.68 -24.31 31.69
C ARG A 492 -8.42 -24.34 30.19
N ILE A 493 -7.49 -23.51 29.69
CA ILE A 493 -7.16 -23.42 28.26
C ILE A 493 -6.23 -24.56 27.88
N THR A 494 -6.54 -25.29 26.81
CA THR A 494 -5.68 -26.37 26.30
C THR A 494 -4.47 -25.81 25.54
N GLU A 495 -3.44 -26.61 25.25
CA GLU A 495 -2.23 -26.12 24.54
C GLU A 495 -2.57 -25.68 23.11
N ILE A 496 -3.37 -26.47 22.39
CA ILE A 496 -3.90 -26.04 21.09
C ILE A 496 -4.81 -24.82 21.27
N GLY A 497 -5.60 -24.78 22.34
CA GLY A 497 -6.44 -23.65 22.69
C GLY A 497 -5.69 -22.34 22.86
N LYS A 498 -4.48 -22.36 23.43
CA LYS A 498 -3.60 -21.18 23.54
C LYS A 498 -3.21 -20.66 22.16
N ILE A 499 -2.81 -21.55 21.25
CA ILE A 499 -2.45 -21.19 19.86
C ILE A 499 -3.67 -20.61 19.14
N LEU A 500 -4.84 -21.27 19.22
CA LEU A 500 -6.06 -20.82 18.56
C LEU A 500 -6.51 -19.44 19.03
N ARG A 501 -6.40 -19.14 20.34
CA ARG A 501 -6.73 -17.83 20.90
C ARG A 501 -5.71 -16.77 20.50
N LYS A 502 -4.42 -17.08 20.54
CA LYS A 502 -3.34 -16.18 20.14
C LYS A 502 -3.50 -15.74 18.69
N LEU A 503 -3.82 -16.68 17.81
CA LEU A 503 -4.03 -16.44 16.38
C LEU A 503 -5.47 -16.03 16.03
N ARG A 504 -6.37 -15.94 17.03
CA ARG A 504 -7.83 -15.70 16.88
C ARG A 504 -8.55 -16.66 15.93
N LEU A 505 -7.97 -17.84 15.72
CA LEU A 505 -8.57 -18.89 14.91
C LEU A 505 -9.79 -19.52 15.59
N ASP A 506 -9.91 -19.38 16.93
CA ASP A 506 -11.06 -19.89 17.70
C ASP A 506 -12.40 -19.30 17.27
N GLU A 507 -12.39 -18.11 16.65
CA GLU A 507 -13.60 -17.39 16.25
C GLU A 507 -14.09 -17.74 14.85
N LEU A 508 -13.32 -18.50 14.06
CA LEU A 508 -13.68 -18.83 12.67
C LEU A 508 -15.06 -19.50 12.51
N PRO A 509 -15.53 -20.39 13.42
CA PRO A 509 -16.87 -20.98 13.29
C PRO A 509 -18.02 -19.97 13.32
N GLN A 510 -17.80 -18.73 13.77
CA GLN A 510 -18.80 -17.65 13.72
C GLN A 510 -19.19 -17.27 12.28
N ILE A 511 -18.40 -17.66 11.28
CA ILE A 511 -18.79 -17.56 9.86
C ILE A 511 -20.14 -18.25 9.62
N ILE A 512 -20.43 -19.36 10.32
CA ILE A 512 -21.71 -20.06 10.25
C ILE A 512 -22.84 -19.19 10.80
N ASN A 513 -22.62 -18.45 11.88
CA ASN A 513 -23.61 -17.51 12.43
C ASN A 513 -23.92 -16.36 11.46
N ILE A 514 -22.91 -15.91 10.70
CA ILE A 514 -23.11 -14.90 9.66
C ILE A 514 -23.96 -15.46 8.53
N LEU A 515 -23.69 -16.69 8.06
CA LEU A 515 -24.50 -17.34 7.04
C LEU A 515 -25.96 -17.53 7.49
N LYS A 516 -26.19 -17.97 8.74
CA LYS A 516 -27.51 -18.06 9.39
C LYS A 516 -28.21 -16.71 9.55
N GLY A 517 -27.47 -15.61 9.45
CA GLY A 517 -28.00 -14.26 9.57
C GLY A 517 -28.18 -13.78 11.02
N GLU A 518 -27.64 -14.50 12.00
CA GLU A 518 -27.60 -14.12 13.41
C GLU A 518 -26.53 -13.03 13.66
N MET A 519 -25.45 -13.10 12.88
CA MET A 519 -24.32 -12.16 12.90
C MET A 519 -24.11 -11.48 11.55
N SER A 520 -23.23 -10.50 11.54
CA SER A 520 -22.63 -9.86 10.37
C SER A 520 -21.11 -10.03 10.42
N ILE A 521 -20.41 -9.84 9.29
CA ILE A 521 -18.94 -9.78 9.31
C ILE A 521 -18.48 -8.59 10.17
N VAL A 522 -19.16 -7.44 10.04
CA VAL A 522 -18.80 -6.20 10.75
C VAL A 522 -19.98 -5.74 11.59
N GLY A 523 -19.72 -5.46 12.85
CA GLY A 523 -20.75 -5.03 13.79
C GLY A 523 -20.25 -4.95 15.23
N PRO A 524 -21.11 -4.52 16.16
CA PRO A 524 -20.80 -4.53 17.58
C PRO A 524 -20.52 -5.94 18.08
N ARG A 525 -19.68 -6.07 19.10
CA ARG A 525 -19.32 -7.41 19.61
C ARG A 525 -20.53 -8.07 20.32
N PRO A 526 -20.82 -9.35 20.06
CA PRO A 526 -21.86 -10.06 20.81
C PRO A 526 -21.46 -10.19 22.30
N VAL A 527 -22.39 -9.87 23.20
CA VAL A 527 -22.18 -9.87 24.66
C VAL A 527 -23.01 -10.96 25.35
N LEU A 528 -22.61 -11.33 26.57
CA LEU A 528 -23.43 -12.14 27.46
C LEU A 528 -24.59 -11.33 28.02
N GLU A 529 -25.66 -12.02 28.43
CA GLU A 529 -26.79 -11.38 29.11
C GLU A 529 -26.34 -10.68 30.41
N LYS A 530 -25.42 -11.29 31.16
CA LYS A 530 -24.82 -10.70 32.37
C LYS A 530 -24.07 -9.41 32.06
N GLU A 531 -23.35 -9.36 30.94
CA GLU A 531 -22.63 -8.15 30.48
C GLU A 531 -23.59 -7.03 30.06
N LEU A 532 -24.69 -7.39 29.37
CA LEU A 532 -25.76 -6.46 28.98
C LEU A 532 -26.36 -5.77 30.21
N LYS A 533 -26.74 -6.56 31.24
CA LYS A 533 -27.35 -6.05 32.47
C LYS A 533 -26.40 -5.14 33.25
N ARG A 534 -25.09 -5.46 33.27
CA ARG A 534 -24.10 -4.77 34.10
C ARG A 534 -23.52 -3.50 33.47
N HIS A 535 -23.34 -3.45 32.15
CA HIS A 535 -22.56 -2.37 31.51
C HIS A 535 -23.33 -1.51 30.49
N TYR A 536 -24.36 -2.04 29.83
CA TYR A 536 -24.98 -1.35 28.68
C TYR A 536 -26.18 -0.47 29.05
N GLY A 537 -26.89 -0.76 30.13
CA GLY A 537 -28.06 0.01 30.59
C GLY A 537 -29.02 0.39 29.43
N LYS A 538 -29.43 1.67 29.38
CA LYS A 538 -30.29 2.22 28.30
C LYS A 538 -29.59 2.31 26.94
N ILE A 539 -28.25 2.36 26.90
CA ILE A 539 -27.46 2.45 25.65
C ILE A 539 -27.57 1.15 24.84
N GLY A 540 -27.79 0.02 25.50
CA GLY A 540 -27.97 -1.29 24.87
C GLY A 540 -29.02 -1.28 23.77
N GLU A 541 -30.12 -0.54 23.91
CA GLU A 541 -31.16 -0.46 22.87
C GLU A 541 -30.65 0.07 21.54
N LYS A 542 -29.68 1.00 21.57
CA LYS A 542 -29.06 1.55 20.36
C LYS A 542 -28.05 0.56 19.78
N VAL A 543 -27.18 -0.01 20.61
CA VAL A 543 -26.12 -0.94 20.16
C VAL A 543 -26.71 -2.21 19.57
N PHE A 544 -27.69 -2.83 20.25
CA PHE A 544 -28.35 -4.05 19.79
C PHE A 544 -29.46 -3.80 18.76
N SER A 545 -29.63 -2.56 18.25
CA SER A 545 -30.55 -2.30 17.12
C SER A 545 -30.06 -2.88 15.79
N ILE A 546 -28.79 -3.31 15.73
CA ILE A 546 -28.15 -3.93 14.57
C ILE A 546 -27.56 -5.29 14.92
N LYS A 547 -27.18 -6.07 13.90
CA LYS A 547 -26.58 -7.40 14.12
C LYS A 547 -25.19 -7.26 14.72
N PRO A 548 -24.80 -8.15 15.65
CA PRO A 548 -23.44 -8.20 16.13
C PRO A 548 -22.46 -8.67 15.03
N GLY A 549 -21.20 -8.27 15.17
CA GLY A 549 -20.12 -8.50 14.22
C GLY A 549 -19.13 -9.57 14.67
N LEU A 550 -18.54 -10.28 13.71
CA LEU A 550 -17.31 -11.04 13.90
C LEU A 550 -16.13 -10.09 14.15
N THR A 551 -16.08 -8.97 13.42
CA THR A 551 -15.18 -7.85 13.67
C THR A 551 -15.93 -6.52 13.84
N GLY A 552 -15.23 -5.49 14.30
CA GLY A 552 -15.78 -4.16 14.57
C GLY A 552 -14.70 -3.15 14.98
N TYR A 553 -15.11 -1.91 15.28
CA TYR A 553 -14.17 -0.86 15.68
C TYR A 553 -13.29 -1.29 16.86
N TRP A 554 -13.90 -1.82 17.92
CA TRP A 554 -13.17 -2.25 19.10
C TRP A 554 -12.12 -3.33 18.76
N GLN A 555 -12.45 -4.36 17.95
CA GLN A 555 -11.51 -5.41 17.57
C GLN A 555 -10.29 -4.85 16.83
N SER A 556 -10.50 -3.79 16.04
CA SER A 556 -9.44 -3.16 15.27
C SER A 556 -8.60 -2.16 16.07
N GLU A 557 -9.09 -1.65 17.19
CA GLU A 557 -8.40 -0.67 18.04
C GLU A 557 -7.79 -1.32 19.30
N ALA A 558 -8.41 -2.38 19.83
CA ALA A 558 -7.99 -3.09 21.05
C ALA A 558 -6.68 -3.86 20.92
N ILE A 559 -6.14 -3.99 19.70
CA ILE A 559 -4.82 -4.58 19.46
C ILE A 559 -3.71 -3.61 19.89
N LYS A 560 -3.98 -2.29 19.91
CA LYS A 560 -2.97 -1.27 20.19
C LYS A 560 -2.99 -0.73 21.63
N ASN A 561 -4.10 -0.91 22.35
CA ASN A 561 -4.30 -0.36 23.69
C ASN A 561 -5.13 -1.34 24.56
N GLU A 562 -4.89 -1.41 25.87
CA GLU A 562 -5.85 -2.00 26.80
C GLU A 562 -7.12 -1.13 26.83
N ILE A 563 -8.20 -1.63 26.22
CA ILE A 563 -9.46 -0.90 26.09
C ILE A 563 -10.41 -1.36 27.20
N ASP A 564 -10.84 -0.42 28.04
CA ASP A 564 -11.86 -0.66 29.06
C ASP A 564 -13.27 -0.89 28.46
N TYR A 565 -14.20 -1.34 29.30
CA TYR A 565 -15.55 -1.67 28.85
C TYR A 565 -16.35 -0.45 28.34
N GLN A 566 -16.10 0.76 28.86
CA GLN A 566 -16.78 1.99 28.46
C GLN A 566 -16.27 2.51 27.10
N GLN A 567 -14.97 2.40 26.87
CA GLN A 567 -14.35 2.70 25.58
C GLN A 567 -14.88 1.75 24.50
N ARG A 568 -15.07 0.46 24.81
CA ARG A 568 -15.71 -0.49 23.90
C ARG A 568 -17.13 -0.06 23.50
N ILE A 569 -17.97 0.33 24.46
CA ILE A 569 -19.33 0.85 24.19
C ILE A 569 -19.26 2.10 23.30
N THR A 570 -18.30 2.98 23.56
CA THR A 570 -18.09 4.21 22.76
C THR A 570 -17.75 3.87 21.30
N LEU A 571 -16.89 2.88 21.07
CA LEU A 571 -16.54 2.40 19.73
C LEU A 571 -17.73 1.71 19.02
N ASP A 572 -18.54 0.94 19.74
CA ASP A 572 -19.75 0.33 19.19
C ASP A 572 -20.81 1.39 18.81
N LEU A 573 -20.96 2.45 19.61
CA LEU A 573 -21.80 3.61 19.29
C LEU A 573 -21.26 4.42 18.11
N LYS A 574 -19.94 4.55 18.00
CA LYS A 574 -19.29 5.21 16.85
C LYS A 574 -19.58 4.43 15.57
N TYR A 575 -19.45 3.10 15.60
CA TYR A 575 -19.82 2.24 14.48
C TYR A 575 -21.28 2.46 14.07
N LEU A 576 -22.20 2.45 15.03
CA LEU A 576 -23.62 2.63 14.76
C LEU A 576 -23.92 3.93 13.99
N LYS A 577 -23.20 5.02 14.29
CA LYS A 577 -23.38 6.33 13.65
C LYS A 577 -22.76 6.39 12.24
N GLU A 578 -21.60 5.79 12.05
CA GLU A 578 -20.76 5.94 10.86
C GLU A 578 -20.93 4.81 9.83
N ARG A 579 -21.61 3.72 10.21
CA ARG A 579 -21.72 2.50 9.39
C ARG A 579 -22.16 2.78 7.95
N ASN A 580 -21.39 2.23 7.04
CA ASN A 580 -21.63 2.19 5.61
C ASN A 580 -20.75 1.07 5.01
N ILE A 581 -21.02 0.66 3.77
CA ILE A 581 -20.32 -0.45 3.12
C ILE A 581 -18.80 -0.24 3.08
N LEU A 582 -18.35 1.01 2.93
CA LEU A 582 -16.92 1.33 2.84
C LEU A 582 -16.25 1.18 4.20
N LEU A 583 -16.90 1.65 5.26
CA LEU A 583 -16.40 1.45 6.61
C LEU A 583 -16.32 -0.05 6.93
N ASP A 584 -17.31 -0.83 6.52
CA ASP A 584 -17.28 -2.28 6.72
C ASP A 584 -16.13 -2.93 5.99
N LEU A 585 -15.93 -2.63 4.70
CA LEU A 585 -14.79 -3.13 3.93
C LEU A 585 -13.45 -2.73 4.57
N LYS A 586 -13.34 -1.49 5.04
CA LYS A 586 -12.14 -0.99 5.74
C LYS A 586 -11.88 -1.79 7.03
N LEU A 587 -12.92 -2.06 7.83
CA LEU A 587 -12.79 -2.84 9.06
C LEU A 587 -12.47 -4.31 8.78
N ILE A 588 -13.03 -4.89 7.72
CA ILE A 588 -12.69 -6.25 7.25
C ILE A 588 -11.21 -6.30 6.86
N ILE A 589 -10.76 -5.40 5.98
CA ILE A 589 -9.38 -5.36 5.51
C ILE A 589 -8.41 -5.09 6.66
N LYS A 590 -8.75 -4.16 7.57
CA LYS A 590 -7.93 -3.89 8.75
C LYS A 590 -7.79 -5.15 9.61
N THR A 591 -8.90 -5.84 9.88
CA THR A 591 -8.88 -7.09 10.66
C THR A 591 -8.09 -8.20 9.97
N LEU A 592 -8.24 -8.37 8.65
CA LEU A 592 -7.46 -9.33 7.87
C LEU A 592 -5.98 -8.97 7.88
N LYS A 593 -5.65 -7.69 7.73
CA LYS A 593 -4.28 -7.20 7.85
C LYS A 593 -3.76 -7.50 9.24
N ASP A 594 -4.50 -7.26 10.32
CA ASP A 594 -4.01 -7.51 11.68
C ASP A 594 -3.84 -9.01 11.98
N ILE A 595 -4.64 -9.88 11.35
CA ILE A 595 -4.48 -11.35 11.44
C ILE A 595 -3.28 -11.84 10.60
N ILE A 596 -3.02 -11.23 9.45
CA ILE A 596 -1.95 -11.61 8.51
C ILE A 596 -0.61 -10.94 8.87
N VAL A 597 -0.68 -9.73 9.43
CA VAL A 597 0.41 -8.87 9.88
C VAL A 597 0.53 -9.00 11.39
N PHE A 598 1.15 -10.10 11.82
CA PHE A 598 1.75 -10.18 13.15
C PHE A 598 2.82 -9.08 13.23
N GLU A 599 2.48 -7.94 13.83
CA GLU A 599 3.47 -7.08 14.47
C GLU A 599 3.91 -7.84 15.74
N GLU A 600 5.22 -8.03 15.89
CA GLU A 600 5.82 -8.56 17.11
C GLU A 600 5.33 -7.70 18.29
N PHE A 601 4.74 -8.34 19.30
CA PHE A 601 4.55 -7.76 20.62
C PHE A 601 5.82 -7.99 21.44
#